data_AF-A0A3N6HY21-F1
#
_entry.id   AF-A0A3N6HY21-F1
#
_cell.length_a   1.000
_cell.length_b   1.000
_cell.length_c   1.000
_cell.angle_alpha   90.00
_cell.angle_beta   90.00
_cell.angle_gamma   90.00
#
_symmetry.space_group_name_H-M   'P 1'
#
loop_
_entity.id
_entity.type
_entity.pdbx_description
1 polymer ?
#
loop_
_entity_poly.entity_id
_entity_poly.type
_entity_poly.pdbx_seq_one_letter_code
_entity_poly.pdbx_strand_id
1 'polypeptide(L)'
;MAAWRNRTGLAEAVDHGRRPYHGRPFQVLHAERFAHALALARSITDPELRALPLSGSVDQWADSTDLVGRQGAVRAAVDASAAGGPAPPAGGQLRRIIRRMPMTAAPTIPANVGTNQSW
;
A
#
# COMPACT_ATOMS: atom_id res chain seq x y z
N MET A 1 -18.15 5.46 -4.90
CA MET A 1 -17.07 5.72 -3.92
C MET A 1 -15.96 6.61 -4.50
N ALA A 2 -15.34 6.28 -5.64
CA ALA A 2 -14.21 7.06 -6.19
C ALA A 2 -14.54 8.54 -6.52
N ALA A 3 -15.69 8.83 -7.14
CA ALA A 3 -16.11 10.22 -7.38
C ALA A 3 -16.34 11.01 -6.07
N TRP A 4 -16.73 10.33 -4.98
CA TRP A 4 -16.85 10.97 -3.66
C TRP A 4 -15.49 11.34 -3.09
N ARG A 5 -14.42 10.58 -3.44
CA ARG A 5 -13.08 10.94 -2.99
C ARG A 5 -12.61 12.28 -3.54
N ASN A 6 -12.85 12.56 -4.81
CA ASN A 6 -12.49 13.86 -5.40
C ASN A 6 -13.24 15.02 -4.74
N ARG A 7 -14.47 14.79 -4.27
CA ARG A 7 -15.28 15.84 -3.64
C ARG A 7 -14.77 16.31 -2.28
N THR A 8 -13.85 15.60 -1.64
CA THR A 8 -13.29 16.09 -0.36
C THR A 8 -12.24 17.17 -0.52
N GLY A 9 -11.76 17.45 -1.74
CA GLY A 9 -10.79 18.53 -1.98
C GLY A 9 -9.41 18.34 -1.33
N LEU A 10 -9.15 17.16 -0.75
CA LEU A 10 -7.89 16.84 -0.08
C LEU A 10 -6.71 16.66 -1.04
N ALA A 11 -7.00 16.45 -2.33
CA ALA A 11 -6.01 16.29 -3.39
C ALA A 11 -6.59 16.77 -4.72
N GLU A 12 -5.74 16.95 -5.72
CA GLU A 12 -6.18 17.16 -7.10
C GLU A 12 -7.11 16.03 -7.55
N ALA A 13 -8.14 16.36 -8.34
CA ALA A 13 -9.12 15.40 -8.80
C ALA A 13 -8.47 14.33 -9.70
N VAL A 14 -8.63 13.07 -9.32
CA VAL A 14 -8.10 11.92 -10.09
C VAL A 14 -9.22 11.32 -10.94
N ASP A 15 -8.93 10.93 -12.18
CA ASP A 15 -9.89 10.18 -13.01
C ASP A 15 -10.36 8.92 -12.28
N HIS A 16 -11.68 8.83 -12.07
CA HIS A 16 -12.36 7.83 -11.27
C HIS A 16 -12.90 6.65 -12.09
N GLY A 17 -12.64 6.63 -13.40
CA GLY A 17 -12.94 5.50 -14.26
C GLY A 17 -12.20 4.23 -13.84
N ARG A 18 -12.89 3.09 -13.98
CA ARG A 18 -12.27 1.76 -13.80
C ARG A 18 -11.46 1.40 -15.04
N ARG A 19 -10.41 0.60 -14.86
CA ARG A 19 -9.51 0.15 -15.93
C ARG A 19 -9.12 -1.33 -15.71
N PRO A 20 -8.65 -2.02 -16.77
CA PRO A 20 -8.13 -3.39 -16.65
C PRO A 20 -7.03 -3.50 -15.59
N TYR A 21 -7.08 -4.57 -14.79
CA TYR A 21 -6.06 -4.87 -13.78
C TYR A 21 -4.86 -5.57 -14.41
N HIS A 22 -3.73 -4.87 -14.57
CA HIS A 22 -2.48 -5.40 -15.16
C HIS A 22 -2.71 -6.22 -16.45
N GLY A 23 -3.54 -5.70 -17.36
CA GLY A 23 -3.86 -6.36 -18.63
C GLY A 23 -4.89 -7.49 -18.56
N ARG A 24 -5.39 -7.83 -17.37
CA ARG A 24 -6.46 -8.83 -17.15
C ARG A 24 -7.85 -8.19 -17.32
N PRO A 25 -8.90 -8.96 -17.67
CA PRO A 25 -10.22 -8.41 -17.99
C PRO A 25 -10.99 -7.85 -16.77
N PHE A 26 -10.46 -7.99 -15.55
CA PHE A 26 -11.08 -7.46 -14.34
C PHE A 26 -10.90 -5.94 -14.27
N GLN A 27 -12.01 -5.24 -14.03
CA GLN A 27 -12.04 -3.78 -13.96
C GLN A 27 -11.85 -3.32 -12.52
N VAL A 28 -10.75 -2.63 -12.25
CA VAL A 28 -10.41 -2.08 -10.93
C VAL A 28 -10.22 -0.57 -10.99
N LEU A 29 -10.27 0.08 -9.82
CA LEU A 29 -10.07 1.53 -9.73
C LEU A 29 -8.61 1.95 -9.83
N HIS A 30 -7.67 1.03 -9.59
CA HIS A 30 -6.26 1.36 -9.37
C HIS A 30 -6.15 2.42 -8.26
N ALA A 31 -6.59 2.01 -7.06
CA ALA A 31 -6.79 2.89 -5.90
C ALA A 31 -5.49 3.57 -5.44
N GLU A 32 -4.33 3.00 -5.75
CA GLU A 32 -3.02 3.59 -5.52
C GLU A 32 -2.89 4.98 -6.18
N ARG A 33 -3.58 5.24 -7.29
CA ARG A 33 -3.60 6.57 -7.95
C ARG A 33 -4.16 7.65 -7.03
N PHE A 34 -5.19 7.33 -6.25
CA PHE A 34 -5.78 8.26 -5.29
C PHE A 34 -4.87 8.44 -4.06
N ALA A 35 -4.24 7.36 -3.59
CA ALA A 35 -3.29 7.42 -2.48
C ALA A 35 -2.06 8.27 -2.84
N HIS A 36 -1.53 8.12 -4.06
CA HIS A 36 -0.45 8.94 -4.58
C HIS A 36 -0.83 10.41 -4.68
N ALA A 37 -2.00 10.73 -5.24
CA ALA A 37 -2.48 12.11 -5.31
C ALA A 37 -2.58 12.74 -3.91
N LEU A 38 -3.09 12.01 -2.93
CA LEU A 38 -3.16 12.47 -1.54
C LEU A 38 -1.78 12.70 -0.92
N ALA A 39 -0.85 11.76 -1.12
CA ALA A 39 0.51 11.90 -0.60
C ALA A 39 1.25 13.11 -1.18
N LEU A 40 1.00 13.43 -2.46
CA LEU A 40 1.60 14.56 -3.16
C LEU A 40 0.94 15.91 -2.85
N ALA A 41 -0.33 15.91 -2.46
CA ALA A 41 -1.13 17.13 -2.27
C ALA A 41 -0.74 18.00 -1.06
N ARG A 42 0.36 17.69 -0.35
CA ARG A 42 0.76 18.33 0.91
C ARG A 42 -0.33 18.33 1.99
N SER A 43 -1.40 17.56 1.80
CA SER A 43 -2.48 17.39 2.77
C SER A 43 -1.99 16.66 4.02
N ILE A 44 -0.92 15.86 3.89
CA ILE A 44 -0.17 15.31 5.00
C ILE A 44 0.81 16.40 5.48
N THR A 45 0.40 17.11 6.53
CA THR A 45 1.15 18.23 7.12
C THR A 45 2.26 17.76 8.06
N ASP A 46 2.11 16.59 8.66
CA ASP A 46 3.11 16.00 9.55
C ASP A 46 4.37 15.56 8.76
N PRO A 47 5.55 16.12 9.07
CA PRO A 47 6.77 15.83 8.34
C PRO A 47 7.27 14.40 8.55
N GLU A 48 7.04 13.79 9.71
CA GLU A 48 7.42 12.41 9.98
C GLU A 48 6.53 11.42 9.22
N LEU A 49 5.23 11.70 9.15
CA LEU A 49 4.30 10.88 8.35
C LEU A 49 4.57 11.00 6.86
N ARG A 50 4.86 12.21 6.37
CA ARG A 50 5.19 12.43 4.96
C ARG A 50 6.51 11.77 4.52
N ALA A 51 7.43 11.55 5.45
CA ALA A 51 8.68 10.84 5.19
C ALA A 51 8.54 9.31 5.17
N LEU A 52 7.38 8.77 5.56
CA LEU A 52 7.12 7.33 5.53
C LEU A 52 6.84 6.83 4.10
N PRO A 53 7.25 5.60 3.77
CA PRO A 53 6.86 4.97 2.52
C PRO A 53 5.35 4.68 2.49
N LEU A 54 4.76 4.71 1.30
CA LEU A 54 3.36 4.32 1.07
C LEU A 54 3.23 2.78 1.10
N SER A 55 3.21 2.21 2.30
CA SER A 55 3.25 0.74 2.51
C SER A 55 1.88 0.05 2.52
N GLY A 56 0.78 0.78 2.28
CA GLY A 56 -0.59 0.23 2.37
C GLY A 56 -1.07 -0.02 3.81
N SER A 57 -2.24 -0.64 3.98
CA SER A 57 -2.77 -1.04 5.29
C SER A 57 -2.13 -2.36 5.75
N VAL A 58 -2.08 -2.60 7.07
CA VAL A 58 -1.63 -3.89 7.63
C VAL A 58 -2.43 -5.04 7.02
N ASP A 59 -3.75 -4.90 6.93
CA ASP A 59 -4.64 -5.92 6.37
C ASP A 59 -4.29 -6.29 4.92
N GLN A 60 -3.78 -5.34 4.12
CA GLN A 60 -3.50 -5.57 2.70
C GLN A 60 -2.34 -6.53 2.46
N TRP A 61 -1.34 -6.57 3.34
CA TRP A 61 -0.24 -7.52 3.24
C TRP A 61 -0.41 -8.70 4.19
N ALA A 62 -1.17 -8.54 5.27
CA ALA A 62 -1.43 -9.61 6.21
C ALA A 62 -2.38 -10.69 5.67
N ASP A 63 -3.24 -10.33 4.71
CA ASP A 63 -4.11 -11.28 4.00
C ASP A 63 -3.36 -12.14 2.96
N SER A 64 -2.02 -12.02 2.89
CA SER A 64 -1.20 -12.91 2.06
C SER A 64 -0.93 -14.24 2.78
N THR A 65 -1.16 -15.36 2.10
CA THR A 65 -0.84 -16.71 2.61
C THR A 65 0.63 -16.84 3.01
N ASP A 66 1.54 -16.12 2.35
CA ASP A 66 2.97 -16.11 2.67
C ASP A 66 3.28 -15.59 4.08
N LEU A 67 2.40 -14.78 4.66
CA LEU A 67 2.58 -14.27 6.02
C LEU A 67 2.50 -15.39 7.06
N VAL A 68 1.69 -16.43 6.83
CA VAL A 68 1.54 -17.56 7.76
C VAL A 68 2.88 -18.24 8.03
N GLY A 69 3.78 -18.29 7.04
CA GLY A 69 5.13 -18.84 7.18
C GLY A 69 6.13 -17.92 7.90
N ARG A 70 5.75 -16.69 8.24
CA ARG A 70 6.63 -15.64 8.79
C ARG A 70 6.20 -15.22 10.20
N GLN A 71 6.31 -16.14 11.17
CA GLN A 71 5.87 -15.93 12.55
C GLN A 71 6.41 -14.65 13.22
N GLY A 72 7.66 -14.26 12.91
CA GLY A 72 8.23 -13.00 13.41
C GLY A 72 7.51 -11.76 12.89
N ALA A 73 7.10 -11.76 11.62
CA ALA A 73 6.33 -10.67 11.02
C ALA A 73 4.89 -10.61 11.54
N VAL A 74 4.28 -11.77 11.79
CA VAL A 74 2.95 -11.87 12.43
C VAL A 74 2.95 -11.20 13.80
N ARG A 75 3.91 -11.56 14.66
CA ARG A 75 4.02 -10.98 16.01
C ARG A 75 4.23 -9.46 15.97
N ALA A 76 5.16 -9.01 15.12
CA ALA A 76 5.40 -7.57 14.96
C ALA A 76 4.17 -6.79 14.48
N ALA A 77 3.34 -7.38 13.61
CA ALA A 77 2.10 -6.76 13.15
C ALA A 77 1.07 -6.63 14.28
N VAL A 78 0.90 -7.68 15.08
CA VAL A 78 0.00 -7.68 16.24
C VAL A 78 0.44 -6.63 17.26
N ASP A 79 1.73 -6.61 17.60
CA ASP A 79 2.29 -5.63 18.55
C ASP A 79 2.09 -4.18 18.05
N ALA A 80 2.37 -3.92 16.77
CA ALA A 80 2.18 -2.61 16.18
C ALA A 80 0.71 -2.17 16.15
N SER A 81 -0.22 -3.11 15.94
CA SER A 81 -1.66 -2.84 15.91
C SER A 81 -2.22 -2.62 17.31
N ALA A 82 -1.71 -3.34 18.31
CA ALA A 82 -2.08 -3.18 19.72
C ALA A 82 -1.53 -1.90 20.35
N ALA A 83 -0.39 -1.40 19.87
CA ALA A 83 0.20 -0.14 20.32
C ALA A 83 -0.59 1.12 19.89
N GLY A 84 -1.62 0.98 19.04
CA GLY A 84 -2.51 2.06 18.59
C GLY A 84 -3.59 2.50 19.58
N GLY A 85 -3.50 2.17 20.88
CA GLY A 85 -4.30 2.78 21.94
C GLY A 85 -4.02 4.29 22.09
N PRO A 86 -4.87 5.06 22.81
CA PRO A 86 -4.85 6.53 22.79
C PRO A 86 -3.44 7.10 23.01
N ALA A 87 -3.12 8.14 22.23
CA ALA A 87 -1.77 8.68 22.06
C ALA A 87 -1.03 8.90 23.40
N PRO A 88 0.23 8.45 23.52
CA PRO A 88 1.05 8.80 24.67
C PRO A 88 1.29 10.32 24.69
N PRO A 89 1.34 10.96 25.88
CA PRO A 89 1.59 12.40 25.98
C PRO A 89 2.92 12.76 25.30
N ALA A 90 2.90 13.88 24.58
CA ALA A 90 4.01 14.37 23.77
C ALA A 90 5.33 14.39 24.57
N GLY A 91 6.27 13.53 24.19
CA GLY A 91 7.58 13.44 24.85
C GLY A 91 8.39 12.17 24.63
N GLY A 92 7.91 11.20 23.85
CA GLY A 92 8.60 9.91 23.65
C GLY A 92 9.20 9.76 22.26
N GLN A 93 10.53 9.84 22.17
CA GLN A 93 11.33 9.61 20.97
C GLN A 93 11.11 8.17 20.44
N LEU A 94 10.29 7.99 19.40
CA LEU A 94 10.08 6.70 18.76
C LEU A 94 11.34 6.28 17.99
N ARG A 95 12.13 5.37 18.57
CA ARG A 95 13.27 4.76 17.88
C ARG A 95 12.75 3.80 16.80
N ARG A 96 12.71 4.27 15.54
CA ARG A 96 12.37 3.45 14.37
C ARG A 96 13.38 2.33 14.15
N ILE A 97 12.96 1.08 14.35
CA ILE A 97 13.58 -0.07 13.69
C ILE A 97 12.86 -0.24 12.35
N ILE A 98 13.24 0.56 11.34
CA ILE A 98 12.93 0.23 9.94
C ILE A 98 14.22 -0.31 9.34
N ARG A 99 14.41 -1.63 9.43
CA ARG A 99 15.47 -2.30 8.69
C ARG A 99 15.02 -2.38 7.24
N ARG A 100 15.58 -1.51 6.38
CA ARG A 100 15.42 -1.57 4.93
C ARG A 100 15.94 -2.93 4.45
N MET A 101 15.05 -3.85 4.09
CA MET A 101 15.45 -5.08 3.41
C MET A 101 15.70 -4.75 1.93
N PRO A 102 16.85 -5.16 1.35
CA PRO A 102 17.04 -5.03 -0.09
C PRO A 102 16.03 -5.93 -0.80
N MET A 103 15.29 -5.38 -1.77
CA MET A 103 14.52 -6.18 -2.71
C MET A 103 15.53 -6.93 -3.59
N THR A 104 15.76 -8.21 -3.30
CA THR A 104 16.41 -9.10 -4.25
C THR A 104 15.53 -9.16 -5.51
N ALA A 105 16.17 -8.97 -6.67
CA ALA A 105 15.53 -8.95 -7.97
C ALA A 105 14.58 -10.15 -8.14
N ALA A 106 13.38 -9.89 -8.67
CA ALA A 106 12.44 -10.94 -9.03
C ALA A 106 13.10 -11.87 -10.06
N PRO A 107 12.93 -13.20 -9.95
CA PRO A 107 13.42 -14.11 -10.97
C PRO A 107 12.75 -13.81 -12.31
N THR A 108 13.54 -13.68 -13.36
CA THR A 108 13.07 -13.56 -14.75
C THR A 108 12.25 -14.79 -15.10
N ILE A 109 10.94 -14.63 -15.24
CA ILE A 109 10.08 -15.66 -15.83
C ILE A 109 10.38 -15.67 -17.33
N PRO A 110 10.88 -16.78 -17.92
CA PRO A 110 11.11 -16.83 -19.36
C PRO A 110 9.76 -16.68 -20.09
N ALA A 111 9.74 -15.81 -21.10
CA ALA A 111 8.58 -15.64 -21.96
C ALA A 111 8.27 -16.96 -22.66
N ASN A 112 7.13 -17.57 -22.32
CA ASN A 112 6.66 -18.74 -23.05
C ASN A 112 6.04 -18.25 -24.37
N VAL A 113 6.84 -18.26 -25.44
CA VAL A 113 6.34 -18.11 -26.81
C VAL A 113 5.68 -19.45 -27.17
N GLY A 114 4.37 -19.53 -26.92
CA GLY A 114 3.52 -20.65 -27.27
C GLY A 114 2.28 -20.19 -28.02
N THR A 115 2.31 -20.37 -29.33
CA THR A 115 1.20 -20.25 -30.28
C THR A 115 0.06 -21.24 -30.00
N ASN A 116 -1.19 -20.76 -29.85
CA ASN A 116 -2.46 -21.27 -30.44
C ASN A 116 -3.67 -20.63 -29.70
N GLN A 117 -4.52 -19.83 -30.35
CA GLN A 117 -5.74 -20.18 -31.09
C GLN A 117 -6.98 -20.58 -30.25
N SER A 118 -8.07 -19.84 -30.56
CA SER A 118 -9.51 -20.17 -30.51
C SER A 118 -10.27 -20.28 -29.17
N TRP A 119 -11.29 -19.41 -29.11
CA TRP A 119 -12.46 -19.24 -28.20
C TRP A 119 -12.26 -18.45 -26.91
#